data_AF-W4PBZ6-F1
#
_entry.id   AF-W4PBZ6-F1
#
_cell.length_a   1.000
_cell.length_b   1.000
_cell.length_c   1.000
_cell.angle_alpha   90.00
_cell.angle_beta   90.00
_cell.angle_gamma   90.00
#
_symmetry.space_group_name_H-M   'P 1'
#
loop_
_entity.id
_entity.type
_entity.pdbx_description
1 polymer ?
#
loop_
_entity_poly.entity_id
_entity_poly.type
_entity_poly.pdbx_seq_one_letter_code
_entity_poly.pdbx_strand_id
1 'polypeptide(L)'
;MEQLFMIKNNEPELLLFFAGWGMNERPFARIRPAGCDWMICYDYRSPEFDDTLLQAYSRITLIGWSMGVWTATQVMRRFPDLPVTQSIAINGTPYPIDETRGIPPSIFEGTLQGSTSRP
;
A
#
# COMPACT_ATOMS: atom_id res chain seq x y z
N MET A 1 -9.06 -2.18 -4.90
CA MET A 1 -7.91 -3.03 -4.51
C MET A 1 -8.42 -4.06 -3.54
N GLU A 2 -7.62 -5.02 -3.09
CA GLU A 2 -8.02 -5.90 -1.98
C GLU A 2 -7.54 -5.32 -0.64
N GLN A 3 -8.40 -5.38 0.38
CA GLN A 3 -8.10 -5.02 1.78
C GLN A 3 -8.29 -6.26 2.64
N LEU A 4 -7.20 -6.73 3.27
CA LEU A 4 -7.23 -7.94 4.08
C LEU A 4 -6.67 -7.65 5.47
N PHE A 5 -7.45 -7.98 6.51
CA PHE A 5 -6.92 -8.04 7.87
C PHE A 5 -6.04 -9.28 8.04
N MET A 6 -4.75 -9.05 8.25
CA MET A 6 -3.79 -10.10 8.62
C MET A 6 -3.88 -10.41 10.12
N ILE A 7 -4.22 -9.41 10.92
CA ILE A 7 -4.50 -9.50 12.36
C ILE A 7 -5.65 -8.53 12.66
N LYS A 8 -6.67 -9.00 13.36
CA LYS A 8 -7.80 -8.19 13.84
C LYS A 8 -8.18 -8.62 15.25
N ASN A 9 -7.61 -7.92 16.21
CA ASN A 9 -7.83 -8.11 17.64
C ASN A 9 -8.71 -7.00 18.25
N ASN A 10 -9.19 -6.06 17.42
CA ASN A 10 -9.94 -4.87 17.83
C ASN A 10 -9.09 -3.91 18.69
N GLU A 11 -7.81 -3.78 18.34
CA GLU A 11 -6.93 -2.76 18.92
C GLU A 11 -7.34 -1.36 18.43
N PRO A 12 -7.07 -0.29 19.21
CA PRO A 12 -7.38 1.07 18.80
C PRO A 12 -6.44 1.64 17.72
N GLU A 13 -5.32 0.95 17.46
CA GLU A 13 -4.31 1.31 16.48
C GLU A 13 -4.31 0.33 15.30
N LEU A 14 -4.07 0.85 14.09
CA LEU A 14 -3.96 0.07 12.86
C LEU A 14 -2.60 0.29 12.19
N LEU A 15 -1.92 -0.80 11.83
CA LEU A 15 -0.88 -0.78 10.80
C LEU A 15 -1.56 -1.04 9.45
N LEU A 16 -1.51 -0.04 8.57
CA LEU A 16 -2.05 -0.12 7.21
C LEU A 16 -0.90 -0.23 6.21
N PHE A 17 -0.75 -1.41 5.59
CA PHE A 17 0.37 -1.71 4.71
C PHE A 17 -0.06 -1.81 3.24
N PHE A 18 0.51 -0.99 2.36
CA PHE A 18 0.34 -1.07 0.91
C PHE A 18 1.51 -1.83 0.28
N ALA A 19 1.23 -3.03 -0.26
CA ALA A 19 2.21 -3.91 -0.87
C ALA A 19 2.73 -3.42 -2.26
N GLY A 20 3.78 -4.05 -2.77
CA GLY A 20 4.28 -3.79 -4.12
C GLY A 20 3.34 -4.31 -5.21
N TRP A 21 3.54 -3.84 -6.45
CA TRP A 21 2.82 -4.36 -7.61
C TRP A 21 3.09 -5.86 -7.83
N GLY A 22 2.07 -6.59 -8.29
CA GLY A 22 2.16 -8.03 -8.53
C GLY A 22 2.30 -8.88 -7.26
N MET A 23 2.21 -8.26 -6.08
CA MET A 23 2.35 -8.93 -4.80
C MET A 23 0.99 -9.28 -4.18
N ASN A 24 0.98 -10.32 -3.34
CA ASN A 24 -0.13 -10.69 -2.47
C ASN A 24 0.28 -10.68 -0.99
N GLU A 25 -0.61 -11.12 -0.11
CA GLU A 25 -0.44 -11.14 1.34
C GLU A 25 0.60 -12.15 1.84
N ARG A 26 0.86 -13.21 1.07
CA ARG A 26 1.57 -14.41 1.54
C ARG A 26 2.98 -14.16 2.08
N PRO A 27 3.84 -13.32 1.45
CA PRO A 27 5.19 -13.08 1.97
C PRO A 27 5.19 -12.42 3.35
N PHE A 28 4.11 -11.70 3.67
CA PHE A 28 3.97 -10.99 4.92
C PHE A 28 3.33 -11.86 6.00
N ALA A 29 2.76 -13.03 5.66
CA ALA A 29 1.92 -13.85 6.55
C ALA A 29 2.55 -14.26 7.89
N ARG A 30 3.87 -14.13 8.08
CA ARG A 30 4.58 -14.41 9.34
C ARG A 30 4.90 -13.16 10.18
N ILE A 31 4.71 -11.96 9.66
CA ILE A 31 4.93 -10.71 10.38
C ILE A 31 3.85 -10.57 11.46
N ARG A 32 4.22 -10.19 12.67
CA ARG A 32 3.28 -10.00 13.79
C ARG A 32 3.62 -8.69 14.51
N PRO A 33 3.07 -7.55 14.07
CA PRO A 33 3.14 -6.31 14.82
C PRO A 33 2.43 -6.48 16.17
N ALA A 34 3.00 -5.90 17.23
CA ALA A 34 2.41 -5.95 18.56
C ALA A 34 1.63 -4.66 18.85
N GLY A 35 0.50 -4.77 19.54
CA GLY A 35 -0.28 -3.63 20.02
C GLY A 35 -1.10 -2.89 18.95
N CYS A 36 -1.32 -3.49 17.78
CA CYS A 36 -2.18 -2.93 16.75
C CYS A 36 -2.85 -4.03 15.92
N ASP A 37 -3.97 -3.70 15.30
CA ASP A 37 -4.50 -4.46 14.19
C ASP A 37 -3.60 -4.26 12.97
N TRP A 38 -3.65 -5.20 12.02
CA TRP A 38 -2.81 -5.15 10.83
C TRP A 38 -3.62 -5.47 9.59
N MET A 39 -3.71 -4.50 8.68
CA MET A 39 -4.34 -4.63 7.37
C MET A 39 -3.29 -4.50 6.27
N ILE A 40 -3.42 -5.33 5.24
CA ILE A 40 -2.67 -5.24 3.99
C ILE A 40 -3.59 -4.88 2.83
N CYS A 41 -3.13 -3.94 2.01
CA CYS A 41 -3.72 -3.53 0.74
C CYS A 41 -2.84 -4.01 -0.40
N TYR A 42 -3.37 -4.87 -1.27
CA TYR A 42 -2.67 -5.39 -2.43
C TYR A 42 -3.64 -5.55 -3.61
N ASP A 43 -3.17 -6.12 -4.72
CA ASP A 43 -3.96 -6.33 -5.93
C ASP A 43 -4.70 -5.08 -6.42
N TYR A 44 -3.94 -4.13 -6.96
CA TYR A 44 -4.42 -2.82 -7.40
C TYR A 44 -5.17 -2.83 -8.75
N ARG A 45 -5.73 -3.97 -9.17
CA ARG A 45 -6.57 -4.07 -10.39
C ARG A 45 -7.82 -3.18 -10.35
N SER A 46 -8.29 -2.88 -9.14
CA SER A 46 -9.33 -1.89 -8.86
C SER A 46 -8.76 -0.78 -7.97
N PRO A 47 -9.18 0.49 -8.15
CA PRO A 47 -8.79 1.59 -7.27
C PRO A 47 -9.66 1.69 -6.00
N GLU A 48 -10.74 0.91 -5.89
CA GLU A 48 -11.67 1.02 -4.77
C GLU A 48 -11.01 0.72 -3.44
N PHE A 49 -11.33 1.54 -2.44
CA PHE A 49 -10.83 1.46 -1.07
C PHE A 49 -11.99 1.76 -0.13
N ASP A 50 -12.30 0.81 0.75
CA ASP A 50 -13.35 0.91 1.76
C ASP A 50 -12.77 1.48 3.06
N ASP A 51 -12.97 2.79 3.27
CA ASP A 51 -12.53 3.50 4.47
C ASP A 51 -13.41 3.20 5.69
N THR A 52 -14.60 2.61 5.51
CA THR A 52 -15.49 2.26 6.64
C THR A 52 -14.84 1.23 7.55
N LEU A 53 -13.98 0.38 7.00
CA LEU A 53 -13.16 -0.59 7.75
C LEU A 53 -12.17 0.07 8.71
N LEU A 54 -11.89 1.36 8.53
CA LEU A 54 -10.87 2.10 9.27
C LEU A 54 -11.46 3.05 10.32
N GLN A 55 -12.78 3.27 10.33
CA GLN A 55 -13.46 4.27 11.17
C GLN A 55 -13.32 4.03 12.68
N ALA A 56 -13.08 2.77 13.10
CA ALA A 56 -12.92 2.42 14.51
C ALA A 56 -11.53 2.75 15.08
N TYR A 57 -10.54 3.03 14.23
CA TYR A 57 -9.17 3.26 14.66
C TYR A 57 -8.94 4.73 15.00
N SER A 58 -8.31 4.96 16.15
CA SER A 58 -7.92 6.29 16.59
C SER A 58 -6.54 6.72 16.08
N ARG A 59 -5.73 5.75 15.62
CA ARG A 59 -4.38 5.96 15.11
C ARG A 59 -4.06 4.98 14.00
N ILE A 60 -3.48 5.49 12.92
CA ILE A 60 -3.02 4.69 11.79
C ILE A 60 -1.51 4.91 11.58
N THR A 61 -0.77 3.82 11.48
CA THR A 61 0.58 3.80 10.93
C THR A 61 0.50 3.31 9.49
N LEU A 62 0.80 4.20 8.55
CA LEU A 62 0.78 3.93 7.12
C LEU A 62 2.17 3.48 6.66
N ILE A 63 2.23 2.34 5.97
CA ILE A 63 3.45 1.84 5.35
C ILE A 63 3.18 1.55 3.88
N GLY A 64 3.99 2.13 2.99
CA GLY A 64 4.00 1.78 1.57
C GLY A 64 5.32 1.12 1.18
N TRP A 65 5.25 0.05 0.41
CA TRP A 65 6.44 -0.59 -0.17
C TRP A 65 6.39 -0.56 -1.70
N SER A 66 7.49 -0.14 -2.35
CA SER A 66 7.58 -0.05 -3.81
C SER A 66 6.41 0.78 -4.39
N MET A 67 5.68 0.25 -5.37
CA MET A 67 4.50 0.92 -5.95
C MET A 67 3.37 1.17 -4.93
N GLY A 68 3.35 0.43 -3.81
CA GLY A 68 2.43 0.67 -2.71
C GLY A 68 2.57 2.06 -2.09
N VAL A 69 3.73 2.70 -2.18
CA VAL A 69 3.92 4.11 -1.73
C VAL A 69 3.06 5.06 -2.57
N TRP A 70 3.03 4.88 -3.88
CA TRP A 70 2.19 5.69 -4.76
C TRP A 70 0.70 5.42 -4.48
N THR A 71 0.30 4.15 -4.37
CA THR A 71 -1.10 3.79 -4.09
C THR A 71 -1.56 4.39 -2.77
N ALA A 72 -0.77 4.24 -1.71
CA ALA A 72 -1.02 4.84 -0.40
C ALA A 72 -1.22 6.37 -0.52
N THR A 73 -0.37 7.04 -1.30
CA THR A 73 -0.48 8.49 -1.55
C THR A 73 -1.82 8.85 -2.20
N GLN A 74 -2.30 8.08 -3.19
CA GLN A 74 -3.60 8.34 -3.80
C GLN A 74 -4.76 8.14 -2.82
N VAL A 75 -4.70 7.09 -1.99
CA VAL A 75 -5.73 6.84 -0.97
C VAL A 75 -5.75 7.97 0.07
N MET A 76 -4.60 8.39 0.59
CA MET A 76 -4.53 9.48 1.57
C MET A 76 -5.01 10.82 1.02
N ARG A 77 -4.85 11.07 -0.30
CA ARG A 77 -5.43 12.26 -0.95
C ARG A 77 -6.95 12.21 -1.04
N ARG A 78 -7.54 11.02 -1.17
CA ARG A 78 -9.00 10.82 -1.23
C ARG A 78 -9.64 10.83 0.15
N PHE A 79 -8.92 10.37 1.18
CA PHE A 79 -9.39 10.28 2.56
C PHE A 79 -8.44 11.04 3.52
N PRO A 80 -8.41 12.38 3.45
CA PRO A 80 -7.46 13.20 4.21
C PRO A 80 -7.71 13.19 5.73
N ASP A 81 -8.93 12.80 6.16
CA ASP A 81 -9.34 12.82 7.56
C ASP A 81 -8.98 11.52 8.33
N LEU A 82 -8.36 10.54 7.66
CA LEU A 82 -7.87 9.34 8.33
C LEU A 82 -6.81 9.73 9.39
N PRO A 83 -6.86 9.17 10.61
CA PRO A 83 -5.98 9.56 11.71
C PRO A 83 -4.59 8.95 11.57
N VAL A 84 -3.89 9.25 10.48
CA VAL A 84 -2.53 8.80 10.21
C VAL A 84 -1.56 9.56 11.11
N THR A 85 -0.92 8.84 12.01
CA THR A 85 0.06 9.39 12.97
C THR A 85 1.50 9.21 12.50
N GLN A 86 1.74 8.26 11.59
CA GLN A 86 3.05 7.97 11.04
C GLN A 86 2.93 7.41 9.62
N SER A 87 3.84 7.84 8.74
CA SER A 87 3.92 7.38 7.35
C SER A 87 5.34 6.93 7.02
N ILE A 88 5.51 5.71 6.52
CA ILE A 88 6.80 5.10 6.17
C ILE A 88 6.78 4.66 4.70
N ALA A 89 7.77 5.09 3.93
CA ALA A 89 8.01 4.59 2.58
C ALA A 89 9.23 3.65 2.58
N ILE A 90 9.07 2.46 2.00
CA ILE A 90 10.14 1.46 1.87
C ILE A 90 10.42 1.26 0.39
N ASN A 91 11.63 1.62 -0.07
CA ASN A 91 12.09 1.42 -1.46
C ASN A 91 11.03 1.81 -2.51
N GLY A 92 10.32 2.91 -2.28
CA GLY A 92 9.23 3.38 -3.13
C GLY A 92 9.06 4.89 -2.98
N THR A 93 8.35 5.49 -3.92
CA THR A 93 8.18 6.95 -4.04
C THR A 93 6.73 7.28 -4.38
N PRO A 94 6.21 8.44 -3.96
CA PRO A 94 4.92 8.94 -4.42
C PRO A 94 4.94 9.35 -5.90
N TYR A 95 6.11 9.35 -6.55
CA TYR A 95 6.30 9.66 -7.97
C TYR A 95 6.72 8.40 -8.73
N PRO A 96 5.80 7.53 -9.18
CA PRO A 96 6.17 6.24 -9.78
C PRO A 96 6.90 6.39 -11.12
N ILE A 97 6.57 7.44 -11.89
CA ILE A 97 7.19 7.76 -13.18
C ILE A 97 7.67 9.21 -13.12
N ASP A 98 8.96 9.39 -12.87
CA ASP A 98 9.60 10.71 -12.79
C ASP A 98 11.10 10.53 -13.05
N GLU A 99 11.65 11.27 -14.02
CA GLU A 99 13.07 11.20 -14.43
C GLU A 99 14.06 11.46 -13.29
N THR A 100 13.63 12.09 -12.20
CA THR A 100 14.50 12.52 -11.07
C THR A 100 14.09 11.98 -9.70
N ARG A 101 12.84 11.52 -9.56
CA ARG A 101 12.22 11.16 -8.27
C ARG A 101 11.54 9.79 -8.28
N GLY A 102 11.61 9.07 -9.40
CA GLY A 102 10.89 7.83 -9.67
C GLY A 102 11.56 6.89 -10.66
N ILE A 103 10.78 6.00 -11.27
CA ILE A 103 11.27 5.18 -12.38
C ILE A 103 11.31 6.08 -13.61
N PRO A 104 12.45 6.18 -14.33
CA PRO A 104 12.49 6.88 -15.61
C PRO A 104 11.45 6.29 -16.56
N PRO A 105 10.62 7.11 -17.24
CA PRO A 105 9.64 6.67 -18.24
C PRO A 105 10.14 5.57 -19.18
N SER A 106 11.40 5.66 -19.63
CA SER A 106 12.05 4.68 -20.51
C SER A 106 12.17 3.26 -19.92
N ILE A 107 12.34 3.13 -18.60
CA ILE A 107 12.42 1.84 -17.89
C ILE A 107 11.01 1.29 -17.59
N PHE A 108 10.06 2.17 -17.30
CA PHE A 108 8.66 1.78 -17.11
C PHE A 108 8.05 1.19 -18.39
N GLU A 109 8.29 1.82 -19.55
CA GLU A 109 7.86 1.32 -20.86
C GLU A 109 8.51 -0.02 -21.23
N GLY A 110 9.80 -0.19 -20.93
CA GLY A 110 10.50 -1.48 -21.14
C GLY A 110 9.93 -2.63 -20.30
N THR A 111 9.45 -2.34 -19.08
CA THR A 111 8.84 -3.33 -18.19
C THR A 111 7.42 -3.74 -18.66
N LEU A 112 6.66 -2.79 -19.21
CA LEU A 112 5.35 -3.03 -19.84
C LEU A 112 5.48 -3.88 -21.11
N GLN A 113 6.51 -3.63 -21.93
CA GLN A 113 6.79 -4.42 -23.14
C GLN A 113 7.28 -5.83 -22.79
N GLY A 114 8.17 -5.98 -21.81
CA GLY A 114 8.64 -7.31 -21.37
C GLY A 114 7.56 -8.21 -20.74
N SER A 115 6.49 -7.61 -20.21
CA SER A 115 5.34 -8.34 -19.64
C SER A 115 4.28 -8.72 -20.68
N THR A 116 4.29 -8.08 -21.86
CA THR A 116 3.37 -8.37 -22.98
C THR A 116 3.99 -9.29 -24.04
N SER A 117 5.27 -9.60 -23.94
CA SER A 117 6.00 -10.51 -24.83
C SER A 117 6.40 -11.82 -24.15
N ARG A 118 5.46 -12.50 -23.51
CA ARG A 118 5.55 -13.96 -23.34
C ARG A 118 4.52 -14.60 -24.29
N PRO A 119 4.95 -15.21 -25.40
CA PRO A 119 4.08 -16.03 -26.23
C PRO A 119 3.59 -17.27 -25.46
#